data_AF-A0A9P5EYB1-F1
#
_entry.id   AF-A0A9P5EYB1-F1
#
_cell.length_a   1.000
_cell.length_b   1.000
_cell.length_c   1.000
_cell.angle_alpha   90.00
_cell.angle_beta   90.00
_cell.angle_gamma   90.00
#
_symmetry.space_group_name_H-M   'P 1'
#
loop_
_entity.id
_entity.type
_entity.pdbx_description
1 polymer ?
#
loop_
_entity_poly.entity_id
_entity_poly.type
_entity_poly.pdbx_seq_one_letter_code
_entity_poly.pdbx_strand_id
1 'polypeptide(L)'
;MAPSAENHSRSHSLLLFQKLLNLRDSASPLTLVLDSLEQGAAPVVREFISRAKIAKAKVILLSFATLKRPRDVDVVIKARGKNLKSLRAEILSHYPKPDPSAAKGAPPSQKTIILVDSVNDLATAAPQMVLTFLSSIIMPSVSLVAVYHTDVPLVLPRTVSEYEPHPLTVLSHLATSILRLSSLRQEIERQKARNRSIQEPEWGLREEREGVLIGLKGETKSEDYRGVVVEMEVRRRSGRAMAEKFVLLPLAGSASSAASGKGSKTFLLSEHPVFATPDSAGANGRAEEEEEPESTFNLGLTEKQRRDREGIVLPYFDAQTDIGAGEGGRILYEMGREDDFDDEEDEI
;
A
#
# COMPACT_ATOMS: atom_id res chain seq x y z
N MET A 1 0.26 31.42 -4.62
CA MET A 1 0.34 30.79 -3.29
C MET A 1 1.06 29.47 -3.45
N ALA A 2 2.14 29.22 -2.70
CA ALA A 2 2.83 27.93 -2.76
C ALA A 2 1.90 26.83 -2.21
N PRO A 3 1.88 25.62 -2.81
CA PRO A 3 1.12 24.51 -2.25
C PRO A 3 1.62 24.21 -0.83
N SER A 4 0.71 24.02 0.12
CA SER A 4 1.06 23.57 1.47
C SER A 4 1.88 22.28 1.43
N ALA A 5 2.76 22.06 2.41
CA ALA A 5 3.64 20.89 2.45
C ALA A 5 2.89 19.56 2.32
N GLU A 6 1.67 19.49 2.86
CA GLU A 6 0.75 18.35 2.75
C GLU A 6 0.29 18.09 1.31
N ASN A 7 -0.05 19.15 0.56
CA ASN A 7 -0.43 19.03 -0.85
C ASN A 7 0.72 18.53 -1.72
N HIS A 8 1.94 18.95 -1.41
CA HIS A 8 3.14 18.46 -2.06
C HIS A 8 3.40 16.98 -1.75
N SER A 9 3.32 16.58 -0.48
CA SER A 9 3.47 15.17 -0.06
C SER A 9 2.43 14.26 -0.73
N ARG A 10 1.16 14.67 -0.70
CA ARG A 10 0.04 13.98 -1.34
C ARG A 10 0.25 13.77 -2.84
N SER A 11 0.60 14.83 -3.56
CA SER A 11 0.86 14.76 -4.99
C SER A 11 2.05 13.85 -5.30
N HIS A 12 3.09 13.91 -4.48
CA HIS A 12 4.27 13.05 -4.60
C HIS A 12 3.92 11.57 -4.40
N SER A 13 3.15 11.23 -3.36
CA SER A 13 2.71 9.85 -3.09
C SER A 13 1.87 9.28 -4.25
N LEU A 14 0.90 10.05 -4.75
CA LEU A 14 0.04 9.64 -5.86
C LEU A 14 0.84 9.41 -7.14
N LEU A 15 1.77 10.33 -7.45
CA LEU A 15 2.68 10.17 -8.59
C LEU A 15 3.57 8.93 -8.44
N LEU A 16 4.04 8.61 -7.24
CA LEU A 16 4.86 7.43 -6.98
C LEU A 16 4.06 6.15 -7.24
N PHE A 17 2.83 6.07 -6.74
CA PHE A 17 1.94 4.94 -6.99
C PHE A 17 1.61 4.79 -8.49
N GLN A 18 1.31 5.90 -9.18
CA GLN A 18 1.10 5.87 -10.63
C GLN A 18 2.34 5.45 -11.41
N LYS A 19 3.54 5.88 -10.99
CA LYS A 19 4.81 5.45 -11.60
C LYS A 19 5.00 3.94 -11.47
N LEU A 20 4.70 3.39 -10.30
CA LEU A 20 4.75 1.95 -10.04
C LEU A 20 3.77 1.18 -10.93
N LEU A 21 2.49 1.57 -10.95
CA LEU A 21 1.47 0.92 -11.78
C LEU A 21 1.74 1.04 -13.29
N ASN A 22 2.36 2.15 -13.72
CA ASN A 22 2.72 2.39 -15.12
C ASN A 22 4.07 1.76 -15.52
N LEU A 23 4.80 1.14 -14.57
CA LEU A 23 6.13 0.55 -14.80
C LEU A 23 7.12 1.54 -15.44
N ARG A 24 6.99 2.82 -15.08
CA ARG A 24 7.90 3.88 -15.55
C ARG A 24 9.23 3.78 -14.82
N ASP A 25 10.31 4.18 -15.49
CA ASP A 25 11.66 4.28 -14.92
C ASP A 25 12.20 3.05 -14.18
N SER A 26 11.75 1.84 -14.55
CA SER A 26 12.08 0.61 -13.81
C SER A 26 11.82 0.75 -12.31
N ALA A 27 10.68 1.37 -11.96
CA ALA A 27 10.33 1.77 -10.59
C ALA A 27 10.50 0.65 -9.55
N SER A 28 10.22 -0.60 -9.95
CA SER A 28 10.39 -1.77 -9.10
C SER A 28 10.82 -2.98 -9.95
N PRO A 29 11.98 -3.60 -9.67
CA PRO A 29 12.34 -4.90 -10.25
C PRO A 29 11.46 -6.04 -9.73
N LEU A 30 11.10 -6.02 -8.43
CA LEU A 30 10.24 -7.00 -7.78
C LEU A 30 9.15 -6.29 -6.97
N THR A 31 7.93 -6.34 -7.48
CA THR A 31 6.72 -5.92 -6.79
C THR A 31 6.01 -7.15 -6.23
N LEU A 32 5.90 -7.24 -4.91
CA LEU A 32 5.18 -8.29 -4.22
C LEU A 32 3.76 -7.81 -3.91
N VAL A 33 2.74 -8.55 -4.35
CA VAL A 33 1.34 -8.27 -4.05
C VAL A 33 0.87 -9.29 -3.02
N LEU A 34 0.52 -8.81 -1.83
CA LEU A 34 -0.01 -9.62 -0.74
C LEU A 34 -1.53 -9.50 -0.75
N ASP A 35 -2.19 -10.61 -1.04
CA ASP A 35 -3.65 -10.70 -1.05
C ASP A 35 -4.16 -11.75 -0.07
N SER A 36 -5.48 -11.76 0.10
CA SER A 36 -6.21 -12.61 1.04
C SER A 36 -7.48 -13.15 0.37
N LEU A 37 -8.15 -14.10 1.01
CA LEU A 37 -9.45 -14.59 0.58
C LEU A 37 -10.52 -13.50 0.60
N GLU A 38 -10.37 -12.52 1.50
CA GLU A 38 -11.27 -11.37 1.59
C GLU A 38 -11.13 -10.43 0.40
N GLN A 39 -9.89 -10.21 -0.07
CA GLN A 39 -9.59 -9.35 -1.19
C GLN A 39 -8.47 -9.93 -2.05
N GLY A 40 -8.85 -10.61 -3.14
CA GLY A 40 -7.88 -11.15 -4.11
C GLY A 40 -7.19 -10.08 -4.97
N ALA A 41 -6.03 -10.42 -5.54
CA ALA A 41 -5.19 -9.53 -6.34
C ALA A 41 -5.67 -9.22 -7.75
N ALA A 42 -6.70 -9.92 -8.26
CA ALA A 42 -7.19 -9.79 -9.63
C ALA A 42 -7.44 -8.34 -10.12
N PRO A 43 -8.11 -7.44 -9.38
CA PRO A 43 -8.31 -6.05 -9.82
C PRO A 43 -7.00 -5.27 -9.97
N VAL A 44 -6.03 -5.47 -9.07
CA VAL A 44 -4.71 -4.81 -9.14
C VAL A 44 -3.88 -5.38 -10.29
N VAL A 45 -3.88 -6.71 -10.48
CA VAL A 45 -3.19 -7.36 -11.59
C VAL A 45 -3.77 -6.91 -12.94
N ARG A 46 -5.10 -6.77 -13.06
CA ARG A 46 -5.74 -6.21 -14.26
C ARG A 46 -5.29 -4.78 -14.54
N GLU A 47 -5.07 -3.99 -13.51
CA GLU A 47 -4.58 -2.63 -13.67
C GLU A 47 -3.15 -2.59 -14.22
N PHE A 48 -2.26 -3.45 -13.70
CA PHE A 48 -0.93 -3.64 -14.26
C PHE A 48 -0.98 -4.07 -15.74
N ILE A 49 -1.85 -5.01 -16.10
CA ILE A 49 -2.02 -5.47 -17.49
C ILE A 49 -2.49 -4.32 -18.39
N SER A 50 -3.55 -3.61 -17.98
CA SER A 50 -4.12 -2.48 -18.73
C SER A 50 -3.08 -1.39 -18.98
N ARG A 51 -2.37 -0.96 -17.93
CA ARG A 51 -1.33 0.07 -18.03
C ARG A 51 -0.11 -0.38 -18.81
N ALA A 52 0.30 -1.64 -18.67
CA ALA A 52 1.37 -2.21 -19.48
C ALA A 52 1.00 -2.20 -20.98
N LYS A 53 -0.27 -2.49 -21.31
CA LYS A 53 -0.75 -2.45 -22.69
C LYS A 53 -0.73 -1.03 -23.27
N ILE A 54 -1.16 -0.04 -22.48
CA ILE A 54 -1.08 1.39 -22.85
C ILE A 54 0.39 1.80 -23.06
N ALA A 55 1.30 1.31 -22.22
CA ALA A 55 2.73 1.55 -22.32
C ALA A 55 3.43 0.72 -23.42
N LYS A 56 2.69 -0.08 -24.20
CA LYS A 56 3.20 -1.00 -25.24
C LYS A 56 4.26 -1.99 -24.70
N ALA A 57 4.23 -2.30 -23.42
CA ALA A 57 5.07 -3.31 -22.80
C ALA A 57 4.54 -4.71 -23.12
N LYS A 58 5.45 -5.69 -23.23
CA LYS A 58 5.09 -7.10 -23.41
C LYS A 58 4.64 -7.70 -22.09
N VAL A 59 3.45 -8.30 -22.05
CA VAL A 59 2.86 -8.89 -20.84
C VAL A 59 2.98 -10.41 -20.87
N ILE A 60 3.76 -10.98 -19.95
CA ILE A 60 3.92 -12.42 -19.75
C ILE A 60 3.23 -12.81 -18.44
N LEU A 61 2.23 -13.68 -18.51
CA LEU A 61 1.59 -14.27 -17.34
C LEU A 61 2.17 -15.66 -17.09
N LEU A 62 2.73 -15.85 -15.91
CA LEU A 62 3.13 -17.12 -15.38
C LEU A 62 2.01 -17.65 -14.49
N SER A 63 1.42 -18.77 -14.93
CA SER A 63 0.18 -19.31 -14.41
C SER A 63 0.41 -20.62 -13.65
N PHE A 64 0.17 -20.59 -12.35
CA PHE A 64 0.09 -21.73 -11.44
C PHE A 64 -1.37 -22.12 -11.17
N ALA A 65 -2.21 -21.12 -10.88
CA ALA A 65 -3.62 -21.29 -10.52
C ALA A 65 -4.60 -20.76 -11.60
N THR A 66 -4.14 -19.87 -12.48
CA THR A 66 -5.00 -19.18 -13.45
C THR A 66 -5.31 -20.04 -14.66
N LEU A 67 -6.48 -20.70 -14.67
CA LEU A 67 -6.89 -21.56 -15.80
C LEU A 67 -7.27 -20.78 -17.07
N LYS A 68 -7.93 -19.64 -16.91
CA LYS A 68 -8.43 -18.82 -18.03
C LYS A 68 -7.47 -17.68 -18.33
N ARG A 69 -7.04 -17.57 -19.59
CA ARG A 69 -6.23 -16.45 -20.07
C ARG A 69 -6.94 -15.11 -19.80
N PRO A 70 -6.34 -14.19 -19.01
CA PRO A 70 -6.85 -12.85 -18.84
C PRO A 70 -6.81 -12.05 -20.15
N ARG A 71 -7.66 -11.03 -20.26
CA ARG A 71 -7.66 -10.11 -21.40
C ARG A 71 -6.32 -9.37 -21.47
N ASP A 72 -5.89 -9.02 -22.68
CA ASP A 72 -4.72 -8.15 -22.94
C ASP A 72 -3.35 -8.68 -22.48
N VAL A 73 -3.26 -9.96 -22.10
CA VAL A 73 -1.99 -10.67 -21.87
C VAL A 73 -1.45 -11.19 -23.20
N ASP A 74 -0.15 -10.99 -23.48
CA ASP A 74 0.46 -11.42 -24.74
C ASP A 74 0.87 -12.91 -24.72
N VAL A 75 1.48 -13.37 -23.62
CA VAL A 75 1.95 -14.76 -23.45
C VAL A 75 1.47 -15.32 -22.12
N VAL A 76 0.97 -16.56 -22.12
CA VAL A 76 0.63 -17.30 -20.89
C VAL A 76 1.48 -18.56 -20.81
N ILE A 77 2.29 -18.67 -19.76
CA ILE A 77 3.14 -19.82 -19.47
C ILE A 77 2.49 -20.59 -18.32
N LYS A 78 2.05 -21.82 -18.59
CA LYS A 78 1.58 -22.73 -17.53
C LYS A 78 2.78 -23.27 -16.78
N ALA A 79 2.92 -22.93 -15.51
CA ALA A 79 4.06 -23.28 -14.67
C ALA A 79 3.83 -24.55 -13.83
N ARG A 80 2.56 -24.94 -13.62
CA ARG A 80 2.21 -26.12 -12.81
C ARG A 80 2.89 -27.39 -13.32
N GLY A 81 3.63 -28.07 -12.45
CA GLY A 81 4.31 -29.34 -12.74
C GLY A 81 5.58 -29.24 -13.58
N LYS A 82 6.04 -28.04 -13.94
CA LYS A 82 7.31 -27.85 -14.67
C LYS A 82 8.49 -27.70 -13.72
N ASN A 83 9.67 -28.15 -14.16
CA ASN A 83 10.92 -27.90 -13.44
C ASN A 83 11.33 -26.42 -13.57
N LEU A 84 11.95 -25.85 -12.54
CA LEU A 84 12.44 -24.46 -12.50
C LEU A 84 13.37 -24.13 -13.66
N LYS A 85 14.24 -25.07 -14.04
CA LYS A 85 15.19 -24.88 -15.15
C LYS A 85 14.48 -24.76 -16.51
N SER A 86 13.51 -25.64 -16.77
CA SER A 86 12.69 -25.59 -17.99
C SER A 86 11.81 -24.34 -18.02
N LEU A 87 11.22 -23.98 -16.89
CA LEU A 87 10.37 -22.79 -16.76
C LEU A 87 11.17 -21.52 -17.03
N ARG A 88 12.40 -21.43 -16.50
CA ARG A 88 13.32 -20.33 -16.79
C ARG A 88 13.63 -20.24 -18.29
N ALA A 89 13.98 -21.35 -18.93
CA ALA A 89 14.31 -21.35 -20.36
C ALA A 89 13.12 -20.88 -21.22
N GLU A 90 11.90 -21.30 -20.88
CA GLU A 90 10.67 -20.88 -21.55
C GLU A 90 10.41 -19.38 -21.37
N ILE A 91 10.55 -18.84 -20.15
CA ILE A 91 10.41 -17.39 -19.88
C ILE A 91 11.41 -16.59 -20.70
N LEU A 92 12.69 -16.98 -20.66
CA LEU A 92 13.77 -16.30 -21.36
C LEU A 92 13.58 -16.34 -22.89
N SER A 93 12.98 -17.40 -23.43
CA SER A 93 12.68 -17.52 -24.87
C SER A 93 11.72 -16.44 -25.37
N HIS A 94 10.90 -15.88 -24.47
CA HIS A 94 9.94 -14.83 -24.79
C HIS A 94 10.49 -13.42 -24.56
N TYR A 95 11.71 -13.26 -24.04
CA TYR A 95 12.29 -11.95 -23.86
C TYR A 95 12.62 -11.29 -25.21
N PRO A 96 12.48 -9.95 -25.30
CA PRO A 96 12.89 -9.24 -26.50
C PRO A 96 14.38 -9.49 -26.73
N LYS A 97 14.73 -10.00 -27.90
CA LYS A 97 16.13 -10.19 -28.28
C LYS A 97 16.76 -8.81 -28.41
N PRO A 98 17.95 -8.57 -27.82
CA PRO A 98 18.64 -7.30 -27.99
C PRO A 98 18.92 -7.09 -29.48
N ASP A 99 18.49 -5.95 -30.01
CA ASP A 99 18.68 -5.58 -31.40
C ASP A 99 20.19 -5.34 -31.63
N PRO A 100 20.86 -6.10 -32.53
CA PRO A 100 22.30 -5.96 -32.75
C PRO A 100 22.71 -4.60 -33.35
N SER A 101 21.74 -3.81 -33.82
CA SER A 101 21.94 -2.45 -34.35
C SER A 101 21.86 -1.35 -33.30
N ALA A 102 21.37 -1.65 -32.08
CA ALA A 102 21.25 -0.67 -31.02
C ALA A 102 22.61 -0.42 -30.36
N ALA A 103 23.00 0.85 -30.22
CA ALA A 103 24.24 1.25 -29.55
C ALA A 103 24.38 0.57 -28.18
N LYS A 104 25.60 0.11 -27.83
CA LYS A 104 25.90 -0.46 -26.50
C LYS A 104 25.46 0.55 -25.42
N GLY A 105 24.38 0.22 -24.70
CA GLY A 105 23.81 1.07 -23.64
C GLY A 105 22.47 1.74 -23.98
N ALA A 106 21.91 1.56 -25.18
CA ALA A 106 20.56 2.02 -25.47
C ALA A 106 19.51 1.22 -24.65
N PRO A 107 18.51 1.88 -24.05
CA PRO A 107 17.46 1.17 -23.35
C PRO A 107 16.73 0.24 -24.34
N PRO A 108 16.41 -0.99 -23.95
CA PRO A 108 15.74 -1.92 -24.85
C PRO A 108 14.42 -1.33 -25.32
N SER A 109 14.16 -1.50 -26.62
CA SER A 109 13.04 -0.86 -27.32
C SER A 109 11.66 -1.25 -26.78
N GLN A 110 11.57 -2.38 -26.06
CA GLN A 110 10.33 -2.87 -25.46
C GLN A 110 10.54 -3.35 -24.02
N LYS A 111 9.82 -2.73 -23.07
CA LYS A 111 9.74 -3.19 -21.67
C LYS A 111 8.92 -4.47 -21.59
N THR A 112 9.26 -5.35 -20.65
CA THR A 112 8.50 -6.59 -20.39
C THR A 112 8.03 -6.61 -18.94
N ILE A 113 6.79 -7.02 -18.72
CA ILE A 113 6.26 -7.33 -17.39
C ILE A 113 5.98 -8.81 -17.26
N ILE A 114 6.40 -9.38 -16.13
CA ILE A 114 6.10 -10.76 -15.75
C ILE A 114 5.13 -10.71 -14.59
N LEU A 115 3.98 -11.33 -14.76
CA LEU A 115 2.95 -11.48 -13.75
C LEU A 115 2.99 -12.92 -13.26
N VAL A 116 3.29 -13.14 -11.99
CA VAL A 116 3.20 -14.46 -11.35
C VAL A 116 1.91 -14.48 -10.53
N ASP A 117 0.99 -15.37 -10.89
CA ASP A 117 -0.33 -15.43 -10.28
C ASP A 117 -0.34 -16.01 -8.85
N SER A 118 0.57 -16.92 -8.53
CA SER A 118 0.76 -17.44 -7.18
C SER A 118 2.20 -17.88 -6.95
N VAL A 119 2.89 -17.25 -6.00
CA VAL A 119 4.24 -17.64 -5.57
C VAL A 119 4.18 -18.79 -4.54
N ASN A 120 3.03 -19.03 -3.91
CA ASN A 120 2.85 -20.04 -2.86
C ASN A 120 3.22 -21.45 -3.36
N ASP A 121 2.84 -21.79 -4.60
CA ASP A 121 3.20 -23.08 -5.21
C ASP A 121 4.73 -23.24 -5.35
N LEU A 122 5.42 -22.16 -5.72
CA LEU A 122 6.87 -22.14 -5.85
C LEU A 122 7.55 -22.23 -4.48
N ALA A 123 7.02 -21.49 -3.49
CA ALA A 123 7.49 -21.49 -2.11
C ALA A 123 7.29 -22.85 -1.43
N THR A 124 6.23 -23.57 -1.79
CA THR A 124 5.95 -24.93 -1.30
C THR A 124 6.90 -25.96 -1.95
N ALA A 125 7.08 -25.87 -3.26
CA ALA A 125 7.87 -26.86 -4.01
C ALA A 125 9.39 -26.70 -3.79
N ALA A 126 9.90 -25.47 -3.71
CA ALA A 126 11.32 -25.20 -3.57
C ALA A 126 11.60 -23.91 -2.78
N PRO A 127 11.33 -23.89 -1.45
CA PRO A 127 11.45 -22.70 -0.59
C PRO A 127 12.78 -21.97 -0.74
N GLN A 128 13.89 -22.72 -0.74
CA GLN A 128 15.25 -22.20 -0.83
C GLN A 128 15.64 -21.66 -2.21
N MET A 129 15.00 -22.14 -3.27
CA MET A 129 15.35 -21.80 -4.65
C MET A 129 14.47 -20.70 -5.25
N VAL A 130 13.35 -20.35 -4.61
CA VAL A 130 12.40 -19.34 -5.09
C VAL A 130 13.12 -18.04 -5.44
N LEU A 131 13.97 -17.55 -4.54
CA LEU A 131 14.62 -16.26 -4.68
C LEU A 131 15.67 -16.27 -5.78
N THR A 132 16.47 -17.32 -5.84
CA THR A 132 17.45 -17.52 -6.91
C THR A 132 16.75 -17.61 -8.27
N PHE A 133 15.59 -18.26 -8.32
CA PHE A 133 14.77 -18.33 -9.51
C PHE A 133 14.22 -16.95 -9.91
N LEU A 134 13.60 -16.20 -9.00
CA LEU A 134 13.07 -14.85 -9.28
C LEU A 134 14.19 -13.88 -9.69
N SER A 135 15.34 -13.91 -9.02
CA SER A 135 16.51 -13.11 -9.41
C SER A 135 17.04 -13.49 -10.79
N SER A 136 16.89 -14.74 -11.22
CA SER A 136 17.39 -15.21 -12.52
C SER A 136 16.53 -14.78 -13.72
N ILE A 137 15.30 -14.33 -13.46
CA ILE A 137 14.37 -13.83 -14.47
C ILE A 137 14.32 -12.29 -14.49
N ILE A 138 14.70 -11.62 -13.39
CA ILE A 138 14.79 -10.16 -13.34
C ILE A 138 15.95 -9.67 -14.21
N MET A 139 15.67 -8.73 -15.11
CA MET A 139 16.64 -8.05 -15.97
C MET A 139 16.31 -6.54 -15.98
N PRO A 140 17.23 -5.64 -16.39
CA PRO A 140 17.02 -4.18 -16.32
C PRO A 140 15.74 -3.66 -17.01
N SER A 141 15.21 -4.40 -17.98
CA SER A 141 13.99 -4.05 -18.73
C SER A 141 12.77 -4.88 -18.39
N VAL A 142 12.89 -5.75 -17.39
CA VAL A 142 11.87 -6.67 -16.93
C VAL A 142 11.45 -6.28 -15.53
N SER A 143 10.17 -5.96 -15.36
CA SER A 143 9.55 -5.79 -14.04
C SER A 143 8.75 -7.04 -13.69
N LEU A 144 8.98 -7.57 -12.50
CA LEU A 144 8.28 -8.75 -11.98
C LEU A 144 7.22 -8.31 -10.96
N VAL A 145 5.98 -8.70 -11.18
CA VAL A 145 4.88 -8.56 -10.22
C VAL A 145 4.46 -9.95 -9.80
N ALA A 146 4.59 -10.25 -8.51
CA ALA A 146 4.36 -11.59 -7.99
C ALA A 146 3.30 -11.55 -6.89
N VAL A 147 2.28 -12.39 -7.01
CA VAL A 147 1.18 -12.47 -6.04
C VAL A 147 1.48 -13.56 -5.01
N TYR A 148 1.33 -13.23 -3.73
CA TYR A 148 1.45 -14.15 -2.62
C TYR A 148 0.16 -14.11 -1.79
N HIS A 149 -0.48 -15.27 -1.64
CA HIS A 149 -1.70 -15.43 -0.87
C HIS A 149 -1.34 -15.63 0.60
N THR A 150 -1.69 -14.67 1.45
CA THR A 150 -1.35 -14.69 2.89
C THR A 150 -2.12 -15.75 3.68
N ASP A 151 -3.33 -16.08 3.23
CA ASP A 151 -4.22 -17.05 3.87
C ASP A 151 -3.98 -18.51 3.43
N VAL A 152 -3.07 -18.75 2.48
CA VAL A 152 -2.78 -20.10 1.99
C VAL A 152 -1.59 -20.66 2.78
N PRO A 153 -1.80 -21.66 3.65
CA PRO A 153 -0.72 -22.24 4.44
C PRO A 153 0.30 -22.91 3.52
N LEU A 154 1.58 -22.65 3.77
CA LEU A 154 2.66 -23.32 3.06
C LEU A 154 2.96 -24.66 3.77
N VAL A 155 2.82 -25.75 3.02
CA VAL A 155 3.26 -27.08 3.49
C VAL A 155 4.75 -27.21 3.18
N LEU A 156 5.59 -26.75 4.10
CA LEU A 156 7.04 -26.79 3.92
C LEU A 156 7.56 -28.23 3.97
N PRO A 157 8.47 -28.63 3.06
CA PRO A 157 9.12 -29.92 3.13
C PRO A 157 9.89 -30.10 4.44
N ARG A 158 9.99 -31.35 4.93
CA ARG A 158 10.79 -31.70 6.13
C ARG A 158 12.28 -31.36 6.02
N THR A 159 12.74 -31.01 4.84
CA THR A 159 14.13 -30.57 4.59
C THR A 159 14.38 -29.12 5.03
N VAL A 160 13.32 -28.34 5.26
CA VAL A 160 13.42 -26.96 5.75
C VAL A 160 13.68 -26.98 7.25
N SER A 161 14.71 -26.27 7.69
CA SER A 161 15.05 -26.15 9.11
C SER A 161 14.15 -25.13 9.79
N GLU A 162 13.82 -25.34 11.07
CA GLU A 162 13.03 -24.39 11.87
C GLU A 162 13.73 -23.02 12.05
N TYR A 163 15.05 -22.99 11.88
CA TYR A 163 15.85 -21.76 11.94
C TYR A 163 15.88 -20.98 10.62
N GLU A 164 15.31 -21.54 9.54
CA GLU A 164 15.25 -20.85 8.25
C GLU A 164 14.05 -19.89 8.24
N PRO A 165 14.24 -18.65 7.73
CA PRO A 165 13.16 -17.70 7.67
C PRO A 165 12.05 -18.20 6.73
N HIS A 166 10.81 -17.96 7.15
CA HIS A 166 9.64 -18.29 6.32
C HIS A 166 9.74 -17.61 4.93
N PRO A 167 9.32 -18.27 3.83
CA PRO A 167 9.48 -17.72 2.48
C PRO A 167 8.87 -16.32 2.30
N LEU A 168 7.74 -16.04 2.95
CA LEU A 168 7.13 -14.70 2.95
C LEU A 168 8.06 -13.63 3.52
N THR A 169 8.76 -13.94 4.61
CA THR A 169 9.69 -13.01 5.26
C THR A 169 10.83 -12.66 4.31
N VAL A 170 11.38 -13.65 3.62
CA VAL A 170 12.48 -13.40 2.68
C VAL A 170 12.01 -12.68 1.42
N LEU A 171 10.82 -13.04 0.88
CA LEU A 171 10.21 -12.32 -0.24
C LEU A 171 9.93 -10.86 0.12
N SER A 172 9.38 -10.60 1.31
CA SER A 172 9.13 -9.24 1.80
C SER A 172 10.43 -8.47 2.04
N HIS A 173 11.50 -9.15 2.47
CA HIS A 173 12.80 -8.52 2.63
C HIS A 173 13.46 -8.16 1.28
N LEU A 174 13.22 -8.92 0.22
CA LEU A 174 13.84 -8.67 -1.09
C LEU A 174 12.98 -7.84 -2.05
N ALA A 175 11.67 -7.78 -1.83
CA ALA A 175 10.78 -6.95 -2.62
C ALA A 175 11.16 -5.46 -2.47
N THR A 176 11.29 -4.77 -3.60
CA THR A 176 11.51 -3.31 -3.59
C THR A 176 10.19 -2.55 -3.43
N SER A 177 9.07 -3.21 -3.74
CA SER A 177 7.74 -2.68 -3.52
C SER A 177 6.81 -3.78 -3.04
N ILE A 178 6.02 -3.49 -2.01
CA ILE A 178 5.03 -4.40 -1.42
C ILE A 178 3.68 -3.72 -1.51
N LEU A 179 2.69 -4.40 -2.08
CA LEU A 179 1.30 -3.95 -2.15
C LEU A 179 0.45 -4.88 -1.28
N ARG A 180 -0.03 -4.39 -0.13
CA ARG A 180 -0.96 -5.12 0.73
C ARG A 180 -2.38 -4.76 0.35
N LEU A 181 -3.21 -5.76 0.08
CA LEU A 181 -4.56 -5.56 -0.41
C LEU A 181 -5.58 -5.75 0.71
N SER A 182 -6.57 -4.86 0.77
CA SER A 182 -7.73 -4.97 1.65
C SER A 182 -8.99 -4.51 0.93
N SER A 183 -10.14 -5.05 1.35
CA SER A 183 -11.41 -4.66 0.74
C SER A 183 -11.81 -3.27 1.21
N LEU A 184 -12.11 -2.36 0.26
CA LEU A 184 -12.58 -1.02 0.61
C LEU A 184 -13.86 -1.04 1.43
N ARG A 185 -14.77 -1.97 1.11
CA ARG A 185 -16.01 -2.16 1.88
C ARG A 185 -15.74 -2.45 3.34
N GLN A 186 -14.81 -3.36 3.62
CA GLN A 186 -14.48 -3.74 4.99
C GLN A 186 -13.84 -2.56 5.73
N GLU A 187 -12.92 -1.84 5.07
CA GLU A 187 -12.27 -0.68 5.69
C GLU A 187 -13.26 0.45 5.99
N ILE A 188 -14.24 0.67 5.10
CA ILE A 188 -15.34 1.63 5.34
C ILE A 188 -16.15 1.24 6.59
N GLU A 189 -16.50 -0.04 6.73
CA GLU A 189 -17.28 -0.50 7.89
C GLU A 189 -16.46 -0.45 9.19
N ARG A 190 -15.15 -0.75 9.15
CA ARG A 190 -14.24 -0.52 10.31
C ARG A 190 -14.19 0.95 10.67
N GLN A 191 -14.06 1.84 9.69
CA GLN A 191 -14.02 3.28 9.94
C GLN A 191 -15.34 3.78 10.54
N LYS A 192 -16.50 3.29 10.05
CA LYS A 192 -17.80 3.62 10.64
C LYS A 192 -17.92 3.13 12.09
N ALA A 193 -17.41 1.94 12.40
CA ALA A 193 -17.37 1.43 13.78
C ALA A 193 -16.49 2.30 14.67
N ARG A 194 -15.29 2.69 14.21
CA ARG A 194 -14.39 3.63 14.91
C ARG A 194 -15.04 4.98 15.17
N ASN A 195 -15.67 5.57 14.14
CA ASN A 195 -16.37 6.85 14.27
C ASN A 195 -17.52 6.78 15.28
N ARG A 196 -18.12 5.61 15.48
CA ARG A 196 -19.18 5.37 16.49
C ARG A 196 -18.65 4.82 17.81
N SER A 197 -17.34 4.62 17.95
CA SER A 197 -16.71 3.97 19.10
C SER A 197 -17.30 2.59 19.43
N ILE A 198 -17.67 1.83 18.39
CA ILE A 198 -18.16 0.43 18.50
C ILE A 198 -17.02 -0.51 18.13
N GLN A 199 -17.07 -1.75 18.62
CA GLN A 199 -16.15 -2.82 18.22
C GLN A 199 -16.07 -2.93 16.69
N GLU A 200 -14.84 -2.99 16.16
CA GLU A 200 -14.61 -3.14 14.74
C GLU A 200 -15.13 -4.50 14.25
N PRO A 201 -15.89 -4.54 13.15
CA PRO A 201 -16.25 -5.80 12.51
C PRO A 201 -15.00 -6.54 12.01
N GLU A 202 -14.95 -7.83 12.30
CA GLU A 202 -13.97 -8.76 11.75
C GLU A 202 -14.62 -9.60 10.66
N TRP A 203 -13.80 -10.06 9.71
CA TRP A 203 -14.24 -10.90 8.60
C TRP A 203 -13.29 -12.06 8.40
N GLY A 204 -13.72 -13.02 7.57
CA GLY A 204 -12.84 -14.03 7.03
C GLY A 204 -12.32 -14.96 8.12
N LEU A 205 -11.03 -15.28 8.05
CA LEU A 205 -10.37 -16.19 8.99
C LEU A 205 -10.27 -15.59 10.40
N ARG A 206 -10.39 -14.26 10.54
CA ARG A 206 -10.29 -13.58 11.84
C ARG A 206 -11.54 -13.70 12.68
N GLU A 207 -12.69 -14.03 12.08
CA GLU A 207 -13.91 -14.28 12.87
C GLU A 207 -13.77 -15.51 13.78
N GLU A 208 -12.74 -16.37 13.59
CA GLU A 208 -12.52 -17.64 14.30
C GLU A 208 -13.76 -18.55 14.32
N ARG A 209 -14.67 -18.35 13.36
CA ARG A 209 -15.90 -19.12 13.20
C ARG A 209 -15.63 -20.30 12.28
N GLU A 210 -15.97 -21.49 12.75
CA GLU A 210 -15.97 -22.68 11.92
C GLU A 210 -17.01 -22.54 10.79
N GLY A 211 -16.57 -22.71 9.55
CA GLY A 211 -17.46 -22.62 8.39
C GLY A 211 -16.72 -22.50 7.07
N VAL A 212 -17.48 -22.38 5.99
CA VAL A 212 -16.95 -22.09 4.66
C VAL A 212 -16.98 -20.58 4.44
N LEU A 213 -15.83 -19.99 4.16
CA LEU A 213 -15.76 -18.58 3.78
C LEU A 213 -16.38 -18.38 2.39
N ILE A 214 -17.48 -17.63 2.35
CA ILE A 214 -18.13 -17.24 1.12
C ILE A 214 -17.80 -15.77 0.88
N GLY A 215 -16.98 -15.50 -0.14
CA GLY A 215 -16.71 -14.14 -0.57
C GLY A 215 -18.02 -13.41 -0.86
N LEU A 216 -18.14 -12.16 -0.41
CA LEU A 216 -19.33 -11.31 -0.56
C LEU A 216 -19.66 -11.09 -2.06
N LYS A 217 -20.40 -12.04 -2.66
CA LYS A 217 -21.08 -11.91 -3.96
C LYS A 217 -22.33 -11.03 -3.83
N GLY A 218 -22.26 -9.97 -3.03
CA GLY A 218 -23.37 -9.03 -2.92
C GLY A 218 -23.39 -8.11 -4.12
N GLU A 219 -24.58 -7.83 -4.67
CA GLU A 219 -24.81 -6.65 -5.50
C GLU A 219 -24.39 -5.42 -4.68
N THR A 220 -23.18 -4.93 -4.90
CA THR A 220 -22.71 -3.65 -4.37
C THR A 220 -23.52 -2.56 -5.04
N LYS A 221 -24.56 -2.07 -4.34
CA LYS A 221 -25.49 -1.03 -4.83
C LYS A 221 -24.82 0.32 -5.04
N SER A 222 -23.67 0.57 -4.42
CA SER A 222 -22.85 1.77 -4.65
C SER A 222 -21.48 1.38 -5.22
N GLU A 223 -21.08 2.12 -6.25
CA GLU A 223 -19.77 2.03 -6.92
C GLU A 223 -18.60 2.22 -5.94
N ASP A 224 -18.83 2.96 -4.85
CA ASP A 224 -17.82 3.22 -3.81
C ASP A 224 -17.44 1.96 -3.04
N TYR A 225 -18.28 0.91 -3.04
CA TYR A 225 -17.98 -0.35 -2.37
C TYR A 225 -17.27 -1.37 -3.26
N ARG A 226 -17.01 -1.06 -4.53
CA ARG A 226 -16.30 -1.96 -5.46
C ARG A 226 -14.79 -1.77 -5.47
N GLY A 227 -14.28 -0.80 -4.71
CA GLY A 227 -12.86 -0.49 -4.66
C GLY A 227 -12.03 -1.51 -3.88
N VAL A 228 -10.73 -1.42 -4.12
CA VAL A 228 -9.69 -2.13 -3.38
C VAL A 228 -8.81 -1.09 -2.71
N VAL A 229 -8.54 -1.28 -1.42
CA VAL A 229 -7.54 -0.49 -0.72
C VAL A 229 -6.19 -1.17 -0.92
N VAL A 230 -5.22 -0.38 -1.39
CA VAL A 230 -3.85 -0.80 -1.66
C VAL A 230 -2.94 -0.02 -0.71
N GLU A 231 -2.42 -0.69 0.30
CA GLU A 231 -1.32 -0.15 1.08
C GLU A 231 -0.03 -0.45 0.33
N MET A 232 0.60 0.61 -0.17
CA MET A 232 1.82 0.54 -0.95
C MET A 232 3.00 0.88 -0.05
N GLU A 233 3.96 -0.03 0.06
CA GLU A 233 5.26 0.18 0.68
C GLU A 233 6.33 0.16 -0.42
N VAL A 234 7.02 1.27 -0.66
CA VAL A 234 8.13 1.34 -1.64
C VAL A 234 9.43 1.69 -0.93
N ARG A 235 10.46 0.90 -1.18
CA ARG A 235 11.80 1.11 -0.63
C ARG A 235 12.60 2.02 -1.54
N ARG A 236 13.05 3.15 -0.99
CA ARG A 236 13.90 4.10 -1.71
C ARG A 236 15.32 3.55 -1.82
N ARG A 237 16.13 4.15 -2.70
CA ARG A 237 17.56 3.83 -2.82
C ARG A 237 18.34 4.06 -1.52
N SER A 238 17.83 4.92 -0.63
CA SER A 238 18.39 5.14 0.72
C SER A 238 18.08 4.02 1.72
N GLY A 239 17.30 3.01 1.34
CA GLY A 239 16.83 1.95 2.25
C GLY A 239 15.57 2.31 3.04
N ARG A 240 15.21 3.60 3.16
CA ARG A 240 13.98 4.03 3.84
C ARG A 240 12.74 3.58 3.06
N ALA A 241 11.78 3.00 3.77
CA ALA A 241 10.47 2.65 3.22
C ALA A 241 9.53 3.86 3.25
N MET A 242 8.71 4.00 2.21
CA MET A 242 7.60 4.94 2.14
C MET A 242 6.32 4.13 2.03
N ALA A 243 5.44 4.25 3.03
CA ALA A 243 4.16 3.57 3.09
C ALA A 243 3.02 4.57 2.91
N GLU A 244 2.04 4.24 2.06
CA GLU A 244 0.87 5.07 1.82
C GLU A 244 -0.33 4.21 1.41
N LYS A 245 -1.55 4.62 1.79
CA LYS A 245 -2.78 3.88 1.47
C LYS A 245 -3.54 4.56 0.33
N PHE A 246 -3.84 3.79 -0.71
CA PHE A 246 -4.58 4.24 -1.87
C PHE A 246 -5.88 3.46 -2.04
N VAL A 247 -6.86 4.08 -2.66
CA VAL A 247 -8.06 3.43 -3.15
C VAL A 247 -7.95 3.25 -4.66
N LEU A 248 -8.10 2.01 -5.12
CA LEU A 248 -8.20 1.65 -6.53
C LEU A 248 -9.65 1.26 -6.83
N LEU A 249 -10.35 2.07 -7.63
CA LEU A 249 -11.67 1.73 -8.16
C LEU A 249 -11.53 1.04 -9.52
N PRO A 250 -11.85 -0.27 -9.63
CA PRO A 250 -11.86 -0.94 -10.92
C PRO A 250 -12.98 -0.39 -11.81
N LEU A 251 -12.74 -0.32 -13.12
CA LEU A 251 -13.76 0.13 -14.07
C LEU A 251 -14.97 -0.82 -14.03
N ALA A 252 -16.13 -0.33 -13.56
CA ALA A 252 -17.39 -1.02 -13.71
C ALA A 252 -17.74 -1.11 -15.20
N GLY A 253 -18.01 -2.33 -15.67
CA GLY A 253 -18.35 -2.57 -17.06
C GLY A 253 -19.64 -1.87 -17.46
N SER A 254 -19.53 -0.73 -18.13
CA SER A 254 -20.50 -0.33 -19.15
C SER A 254 -19.84 -0.45 -20.51
N ALA A 255 -20.33 -1.40 -21.29
CA ALA A 255 -19.89 -1.71 -22.65
C ALA A 255 -20.37 -0.67 -23.68
N SER A 256 -20.51 0.60 -23.30
CA SER A 256 -20.94 1.67 -24.21
C SER A 256 -20.46 3.02 -23.72
N SER A 257 -19.32 3.48 -24.24
CA SER A 257 -19.20 4.80 -24.88
C SER A 257 -17.72 5.09 -25.11
N ALA A 258 -17.33 4.95 -26.38
CA ALA A 258 -16.07 5.48 -26.88
C ALA A 258 -16.16 7.00 -26.92
N ALA A 259 -15.76 7.67 -25.83
CA ALA A 259 -15.27 9.05 -25.83
C ALA A 259 -14.87 9.45 -24.40
N SER A 260 -13.64 9.95 -24.26
CA SER A 260 -12.96 10.42 -23.05
C SER A 260 -12.28 9.33 -22.20
N GLY A 261 -10.98 9.48 -21.99
CA GLY A 261 -10.06 8.47 -21.42
C GLY A 261 -10.37 8.05 -19.99
N LYS A 262 -11.21 7.04 -19.81
CA LYS A 262 -11.62 6.49 -18.51
C LYS A 262 -10.73 5.29 -18.11
N GLY A 263 -9.57 5.58 -17.53
CA GLY A 263 -8.80 4.58 -16.77
C GLY A 263 -9.45 4.28 -15.41
N SER A 264 -8.91 3.31 -14.67
CA SER A 264 -9.23 3.14 -13.25
C SER A 264 -8.97 4.43 -12.49
N LYS A 265 -9.78 4.70 -11.45
CA LYS A 265 -9.56 5.85 -10.57
C LYS A 265 -8.71 5.42 -9.38
N THR A 266 -7.64 6.19 -9.13
CA THR A 266 -6.75 6.01 -7.98
C THR A 266 -6.65 7.31 -7.20
N PHE A 267 -6.91 7.27 -5.91
CA PHE A 267 -6.84 8.42 -5.01
C PHE A 267 -6.39 7.98 -3.61
N LEU A 268 -6.04 8.92 -2.74
CA LEU A 268 -5.55 8.58 -1.39
C LEU A 268 -6.69 8.10 -0.51
N LEU A 269 -6.43 7.19 0.45
CA LEU A 269 -7.50 6.72 1.35
C LEU A 269 -8.10 7.88 2.16
N SER A 270 -7.30 8.86 2.57
CA SER A 270 -7.76 10.07 3.27
C SER A 270 -8.65 10.99 2.44
N GLU A 271 -8.65 10.86 1.11
CA GLU A 271 -9.54 11.62 0.23
C GLU A 271 -10.93 10.97 0.10
N HIS A 272 -11.09 9.74 0.59
CA HIS A 272 -12.38 9.08 0.60
C HIS A 272 -13.29 9.73 1.65
N PRO A 273 -14.57 10.07 1.34
CA PRO A 273 -15.45 10.84 2.22
C PRO A 273 -15.59 10.28 3.65
N VAL A 274 -15.54 8.96 3.80
CA VAL A 274 -15.66 8.28 5.11
C VAL A 274 -14.40 8.43 5.99
N PHE A 275 -13.25 8.72 5.39
CA PHE A 275 -11.95 8.80 6.06
C PHE A 275 -11.39 10.23 6.12
N ALA A 276 -12.01 11.16 5.40
CA ALA A 276 -11.65 12.57 5.47
C ALA A 276 -11.91 13.09 6.89
N THR A 277 -10.92 13.75 7.48
CA THR A 277 -11.10 14.43 8.77
C THR A 277 -11.98 15.67 8.55
N PRO A 278 -12.83 16.04 9.53
CA PRO A 278 -13.71 17.21 9.41
C PRO A 278 -12.95 18.50 9.09
N ASP A 279 -11.71 18.64 9.59
CA ASP A 279 -10.85 19.81 9.31
C ASP A 279 -10.44 19.95 7.84
N SER A 280 -10.42 18.85 7.07
CA SER A 280 -10.05 18.86 5.65
C SER A 280 -11.20 19.25 4.72
N ALA A 281 -12.44 19.16 5.19
CA ALA A 281 -13.64 19.54 4.45
C ALA A 281 -13.95 21.04 4.53
N GLY A 282 -13.40 21.75 5.52
CA GLY A 282 -13.61 23.20 5.74
C GLY A 282 -12.97 24.13 4.70
N ALA A 283 -12.19 23.62 3.75
CA ALA A 283 -11.47 24.46 2.78
C ALA A 283 -12.24 24.73 1.46
N ASN A 284 -13.38 24.08 1.19
CA ASN A 284 -14.04 24.22 -0.12
C ASN A 284 -15.55 23.87 -0.17
N GLY A 285 -16.30 24.15 0.89
CA GLY A 285 -17.76 23.98 0.90
C GLY A 285 -18.42 25.11 1.66
N ARG A 286 -19.41 25.76 1.05
CA ARG A 286 -20.23 26.81 1.65
C ARG A 286 -20.81 26.33 2.99
N ALA A 287 -20.83 27.25 3.96
CA ALA A 287 -21.52 27.13 5.23
C ALA A 287 -22.93 26.54 5.04
N GLU A 288 -23.05 25.25 5.31
CA GLU A 288 -24.25 24.69 5.89
C GLU A 288 -23.92 24.54 7.36
N GLU A 289 -24.79 25.14 8.17
CA GLU A 289 -24.65 25.32 9.60
C GLU A 289 -24.14 24.03 10.26
N GLU A 290 -23.07 24.19 11.03
CA GLU A 290 -22.53 23.16 11.89
C GLU A 290 -23.67 22.61 12.75
N GLU A 291 -24.15 21.42 12.43
CA GLU A 291 -24.71 20.54 13.45
C GLU A 291 -23.54 20.22 14.39
N GLU A 292 -23.30 21.14 15.34
CA GLU A 292 -22.60 20.81 16.57
C GLU A 292 -23.17 19.47 17.05
N PRO A 293 -22.34 18.47 17.41
CA PRO A 293 -22.88 17.25 17.98
C PRO A 293 -23.78 17.67 19.13
N GLU A 294 -25.05 17.21 19.14
CA GLU A 294 -26.00 17.44 20.23
C GLU A 294 -25.45 16.83 21.53
N SER A 295 -24.48 17.52 22.12
CA SER A 295 -23.89 17.20 23.39
C SER A 295 -24.90 17.65 24.42
N THR A 296 -25.41 16.72 25.21
CA THR A 296 -26.32 17.00 26.33
C THR A 296 -25.69 17.88 27.41
N PHE A 297 -24.41 18.21 27.28
CA PHE A 297 -23.67 19.11 28.16
C PHE A 297 -22.91 20.14 27.33
N ASN A 298 -23.17 21.42 27.60
CA ASN A 298 -22.36 22.50 27.06
C ASN A 298 -20.95 22.43 27.68
N LEU A 299 -19.97 22.04 26.88
CA LEU A 299 -18.54 22.02 27.25
C LEU A 299 -17.89 23.40 27.14
N GLY A 300 -18.60 24.38 26.58
CA GLY A 300 -18.18 25.78 26.60
C GLY A 300 -18.22 26.34 28.02
N LEU A 301 -17.19 27.10 28.39
CA LEU A 301 -17.25 27.91 29.60
C LEU A 301 -18.34 28.96 29.42
N THR A 302 -19.25 29.05 30.38
CA THR A 302 -20.17 30.19 30.43
C THR A 302 -19.37 31.49 30.53
N GLU A 303 -19.93 32.59 30.03
CA GLU A 303 -19.28 33.91 30.07
C GLU A 303 -18.83 34.30 31.50
N LYS A 304 -19.57 33.83 32.51
CA LYS A 304 -19.25 34.02 33.92
C LYS A 304 -18.01 33.21 34.33
N GLN A 305 -17.95 31.92 33.98
CA GLN A 305 -16.77 31.07 34.26
C GLN A 305 -15.53 31.53 33.51
N ARG A 306 -15.70 32.09 32.30
CA ARG A 306 -14.60 32.69 31.55
C ARG A 306 -14.07 33.94 32.25
N ARG A 307 -14.95 34.85 32.68
CA ARG A 307 -14.56 36.04 33.47
C ARG A 307 -13.92 35.67 34.80
N ASP A 308 -14.45 34.66 35.49
CA ASP A 308 -13.88 34.19 36.76
C ASP A 308 -12.49 33.57 36.55
N ARG A 309 -12.29 32.80 35.47
CA ARG A 309 -10.96 32.28 35.10
C ARG A 309 -9.97 33.39 34.75
N GLU A 310 -10.39 34.39 33.98
CA GLU A 310 -9.55 35.53 33.59
C GLU A 310 -9.26 36.47 34.77
N GLY A 311 -10.13 36.50 35.80
CA GLY A 311 -9.96 37.30 37.01
C GLY A 311 -9.20 36.62 38.15
N ILE A 312 -8.86 35.33 38.02
CA ILE A 312 -8.03 34.63 39.01
C ILE A 312 -6.57 35.03 38.79
N VAL A 313 -6.09 35.93 39.63
CA VAL A 313 -4.67 36.31 39.70
C VAL A 313 -3.92 35.23 40.45
N LEU A 314 -3.22 34.38 39.70
CA LEU A 314 -2.31 33.40 40.26
C LEU A 314 -1.04 34.12 40.75
N PRO A 315 -0.55 33.83 41.98
CA PRO A 315 0.75 34.31 42.42
C PRO A 315 1.83 33.93 41.39
N TYR A 316 2.66 34.89 40.98
CA TYR A 316 3.77 34.75 40.02
C TYR A 316 3.40 34.59 38.52
N PHE A 317 2.13 34.71 38.13
CA PHE A 317 1.73 34.63 36.72
C PHE A 317 2.17 35.86 35.90
N ASP A 318 2.14 37.06 36.51
CA ASP A 318 2.63 38.30 35.88
C ASP A 318 4.16 38.28 35.63
N ALA A 319 4.91 37.52 36.43
CA ALA A 319 6.36 37.36 36.24
C ALA A 319 6.69 36.56 34.96
N GLN A 320 5.73 35.81 34.43
CA GLN A 320 5.87 35.02 33.20
C GLN A 320 5.57 35.84 31.94
N THR A 321 4.81 36.94 32.07
CA THR A 321 4.50 37.85 30.96
C THR A 321 5.52 38.97 30.79
N ASP A 322 6.09 39.49 31.89
CA ASP A 322 6.99 40.67 31.83
C ASP A 322 8.45 40.35 31.48
N ILE A 323 8.90 39.09 31.61
CA ILE A 323 10.32 38.71 31.39
C ILE A 323 10.60 38.14 29.99
N GLY A 324 9.59 37.86 29.17
CA GLY A 324 9.83 37.46 27.79
C GLY A 324 8.59 36.90 27.13
N ALA A 325 8.40 37.25 25.86
CA ALA A 325 7.31 36.79 25.03
C ALA A 325 7.24 35.26 24.95
N GLY A 326 6.51 34.63 25.88
CA GLY A 326 5.96 33.29 25.75
C GLY A 326 6.93 32.09 25.72
N GLU A 327 8.21 32.25 26.07
CA GLU A 327 9.13 31.11 26.22
C GLU A 327 9.06 30.62 27.68
N GLY A 328 8.23 29.60 27.90
CA GLY A 328 8.02 28.97 29.22
C GLY A 328 9.30 28.45 29.87
N GLY A 329 9.22 28.27 31.19
CA GLY A 329 10.34 27.97 32.08
C GLY A 329 11.34 26.94 31.52
N ARG A 330 12.51 27.43 31.12
CA ARG A 330 13.70 26.59 30.96
C ARG A 330 14.15 26.16 32.35
N ILE A 331 13.93 24.90 32.67
CA ILE A 331 14.56 24.26 33.81
C ILE A 331 16.03 24.08 33.43
N LEU A 332 16.90 24.91 34.00
CA LEU A 332 18.35 24.71 33.91
C LEU A 332 18.74 23.68 34.97
N TYR A 333 19.16 22.50 34.51
CA TYR A 333 19.77 21.50 35.37
C TYR A 333 21.21 21.90 35.68
N GLU A 334 21.52 22.18 36.94
CA GLU A 334 22.90 22.29 37.42
C GLU A 334 23.36 20.92 37.90
N MET A 335 24.35 20.33 37.22
CA MET A 335 24.91 19.03 37.63
C MET A 335 25.51 19.13 39.03
N GLY A 336 25.00 18.29 39.94
CA GLY A 336 25.58 18.13 41.27
C GLY A 336 26.87 17.33 41.21
N ARG A 337 27.81 17.58 42.12
CA ARG A 337 29.08 16.84 42.22
C ARG A 337 28.90 15.35 42.57
N GLU A 338 27.67 14.94 42.89
CA GLU A 338 27.28 13.58 43.25
C GLU A 338 26.62 12.82 42.08
N ASP A 339 26.41 13.46 40.93
CA ASP A 339 25.94 12.78 39.71
C ASP A 339 27.09 11.97 39.09
N ASP A 340 26.93 10.64 39.04
CA ASP A 340 27.82 9.65 38.45
C ASP A 340 27.55 9.49 36.94
N PHE A 341 27.61 10.60 36.21
CA PHE A 341 27.49 10.61 34.76
C PHE A 341 28.71 9.90 34.14
N ASP A 342 28.50 8.73 33.55
CA ASP A 342 29.56 7.91 32.95
C ASP A 342 29.76 8.35 31.48
N ASP A 343 30.86 9.05 31.20
CA ASP A 343 31.13 9.66 29.88
C ASP A 343 31.33 8.64 28.73
N GLU A 344 31.29 7.33 29.00
CA GLU A 344 31.49 6.25 28.00
C GLU A 344 30.19 5.69 27.37
N GLU A 345 28.98 6.06 27.83
CA GLU A 345 27.74 5.42 27.34
C GLU A 345 27.18 6.02 26.03
N ASP A 346 27.65 7.20 25.59
CA ASP A 346 27.02 7.97 24.48
C ASP A 346 27.90 8.17 23.22
N GLU A 347 28.73 7.20 22.85
CA GLU A 347 29.21 7.06 21.46
C GLU A 347 28.43 5.98 20.70
N ILE A 348 27.17 6.26 20.30
CA ILE A 348 26.47 5.52 19.21
C ILE A 348 25.68 6.45 18.29
#